data_AF-A0A820LUC0-F1
#
_entry.id   AF-A0A820LUC0-F1
#
_cell.length_a   1.000
_cell.length_b   1.000
_cell.length_c   1.000
_cell.angle_alpha   90.00
_cell.angle_beta   90.00
_cell.angle_gamma   90.00
#
_symmetry.space_group_name_H-M   'P 1'
#
loop_
_entity.id
_entity.type
_entity.pdbx_description
1 polymer ?
#
loop_
_entity_poly.entity_id
_entity_poly.type
_entity_poly.pdbx_seq_one_letter_code
_entity_poly.pdbx_strand_id
1 'polypeptide(L)'
;IICFVFVQSCYSKYGSIPLHQPFCHEFALRMILYTLHLQAARYDRIIEPLLCMSIDFYVRLFVRINYGSAKAQSQLGDIATVYNCIYCTSFYFQPYGQASLDERGNAKFKYAHGPPVGTTCSHCGSNLRVGGPIWLGPLFDHSFVGELITSIEQAPEDR
;
A
#
# COMPACT_ATOMS: atom_id res chain seq x y z
N ILE A 1 3.87 -6.00 -16.14
CA ILE A 1 2.40 -6.22 -16.13
C ILE A 1 1.68 -5.22 -15.23
N ILE A 2 2.09 -5.03 -13.97
CA ILE A 2 1.34 -4.21 -13.00
C ILE A 2 1.42 -2.69 -13.27
N CYS A 3 2.56 -2.18 -13.76
CA CYS A 3 2.68 -0.79 -14.24
C CYS A 3 2.00 -0.55 -15.60
N PHE A 4 1.68 -1.60 -16.35
CA PHE A 4 1.19 -1.48 -17.73
C PHE A 4 -0.34 -1.41 -17.77
N VAL A 5 -0.85 -0.73 -18.80
CA VAL A 5 -2.19 -0.15 -18.98
C VAL A 5 -3.38 -1.14 -18.91
N PHE A 6 -3.17 -2.42 -18.59
CA PHE A 6 -4.21 -3.44 -18.57
C PHE A 6 -5.00 -3.48 -17.25
N VAL A 7 -5.92 -2.51 -17.09
CA VAL A 7 -6.75 -2.35 -15.90
C VAL A 7 -7.52 -3.62 -15.54
N GLN A 8 -8.16 -4.26 -16.52
CA GLN A 8 -8.99 -5.46 -16.30
C GLN A 8 -8.15 -6.65 -15.78
N SER A 9 -6.98 -6.87 -16.36
CA SER A 9 -6.09 -7.96 -15.95
C SER A 9 -5.53 -7.74 -14.55
N CYS A 10 -5.17 -6.50 -14.21
CA CYS A 10 -4.71 -6.15 -12.87
C CYS A 10 -5.83 -6.34 -11.83
N TYR A 11 -7.04 -5.88 -12.15
CA TYR A 11 -8.19 -6.06 -11.25
C TYR A 11 -8.50 -7.55 -11.02
N SER A 12 -8.53 -8.36 -12.08
CA SER A 12 -8.80 -9.80 -11.96
C SER A 12 -7.75 -10.56 -11.14
N LYS A 13 -6.47 -10.16 -11.22
CA LYS A 13 -5.36 -10.86 -10.54
C LYS A 13 -5.10 -10.37 -9.12
N TYR A 14 -5.22 -9.06 -8.89
CA TYR A 14 -4.79 -8.41 -7.64
C TYR A 14 -5.94 -7.77 -6.86
N GLY A 15 -7.15 -7.68 -7.44
CA GLY A 15 -8.29 -7.01 -6.82
C GLY A 15 -8.13 -5.50 -6.72
N SER A 16 -7.25 -4.90 -7.53
CA SER A 16 -6.90 -3.48 -7.47
C SER A 16 -6.70 -2.88 -8.87
N ILE A 17 -7.01 -1.60 -9.01
CA ILE A 17 -6.93 -0.82 -10.25
C ILE A 17 -5.61 -0.05 -10.29
N PRO A 18 -4.74 -0.29 -11.29
CA PRO A 18 -3.47 0.42 -11.42
C PRO A 18 -3.68 1.86 -11.90
N LEU A 19 -2.75 2.74 -11.53
CA LEU A 19 -2.65 4.10 -12.08
C LEU A 19 -1.39 4.22 -12.93
N HIS A 20 -1.55 4.65 -14.18
CA HIS A 20 -0.44 4.90 -15.09
C HIS A 20 0.11 6.31 -14.85
N GLN A 21 1.06 6.42 -13.93
CA GLN A 21 1.71 7.65 -13.49
C GLN A 21 3.21 7.41 -13.21
N PRO A 22 4.05 8.45 -13.04
CA PRO A 22 5.48 8.28 -12.78
C PRO A 22 5.80 7.39 -11.56
N PHE A 23 4.89 7.33 -10.58
CA PHE A 23 5.00 6.49 -9.39
C PHE A 23 4.45 5.06 -9.57
N CYS A 24 4.26 4.57 -10.80
CA CYS A 24 3.63 3.27 -11.04
C CYS A 24 4.37 2.10 -10.37
N HIS A 25 5.70 2.17 -10.26
CA HIS A 25 6.52 1.10 -9.67
C HIS A 25 6.20 0.93 -8.18
N GLU A 26 6.15 2.04 -7.45
CA GLU A 26 5.73 2.03 -6.04
C GLU A 26 4.26 1.65 -5.90
N PHE A 27 3.41 2.18 -6.78
CA PHE A 27 1.99 1.86 -6.79
C PHE A 27 1.77 0.35 -6.96
N ALA A 28 2.51 -0.29 -7.85
CA ALA A 28 2.49 -1.74 -8.06
C ALA A 28 2.87 -2.52 -6.80
N LEU A 29 3.92 -2.11 -6.09
CA LEU A 29 4.32 -2.74 -4.82
C LEU A 29 3.19 -2.65 -3.79
N ARG A 30 2.58 -1.47 -3.65
CA ARG A 30 1.46 -1.24 -2.71
C ARG A 30 0.20 -2.01 -3.08
N MET A 31 -0.08 -2.20 -4.37
CA MET A 31 -1.19 -3.03 -4.83
C MET A 31 -1.00 -4.50 -4.44
N ILE A 32 0.20 -5.05 -4.65
CA ILE A 32 0.48 -6.46 -4.33
C ILE A 32 0.48 -6.67 -2.81
N LEU A 33 1.05 -5.73 -2.05
CA LEU A 33 0.97 -5.76 -0.59
C LEU A 33 -0.47 -5.74 -0.10
N TYR A 34 -1.34 -4.93 -0.73
CA TYR A 34 -2.77 -4.96 -0.43
C TYR A 34 -3.40 -6.33 -0.71
N THR A 35 -3.11 -6.96 -1.87
CA THR A 35 -3.62 -8.30 -2.17
C THR A 35 -3.16 -9.31 -1.12
N LEU A 36 -1.87 -9.27 -0.72
CA LEU A 36 -1.31 -10.14 0.30
C LEU A 36 -1.97 -9.91 1.67
N HIS A 37 -2.13 -8.64 2.06
CA HIS A 37 -2.82 -8.25 3.27
C HIS A 37 -4.25 -8.78 3.29
N LEU A 38 -5.00 -8.61 2.21
CA LEU A 38 -6.38 -9.07 2.09
C LEU A 38 -6.49 -10.58 2.28
N GLN A 39 -5.54 -11.37 1.76
CA GLN A 39 -5.52 -12.81 1.98
C GLN A 39 -5.14 -13.15 3.44
N ALA A 40 -4.12 -12.51 4.00
CA ALA A 40 -3.69 -12.75 5.37
C ALA A 40 -4.78 -12.40 6.40
N ALA A 41 -5.47 -11.27 6.20
CA ALA A 41 -6.53 -10.78 7.08
C ALA A 41 -7.73 -11.74 7.16
N ARG A 42 -8.06 -12.45 6.06
CA ARG A 42 -9.10 -13.50 6.06
C ARG A 42 -8.80 -14.66 7.00
N TYR A 43 -7.54 -14.86 7.34
CA TYR A 43 -7.08 -15.92 8.24
C TYR A 43 -6.61 -15.37 9.59
N ASP A 44 -7.02 -14.16 9.99
CA ASP A 44 -6.59 -13.50 11.23
C ASP A 44 -5.06 -13.41 11.37
N ARG A 45 -4.38 -13.17 10.24
CA ARG A 45 -2.94 -12.95 10.17
C ARG A 45 -2.63 -11.49 9.83
N ILE A 46 -1.51 -11.04 10.35
CA ILE A 46 -0.99 -9.68 10.17
C ILE A 46 0.20 -9.76 9.24
N ILE A 47 0.27 -8.85 8.29
CA ILE A 47 1.45 -8.69 7.44
C ILE A 47 2.35 -7.58 7.98
N GLU A 48 3.65 -7.81 8.02
CA GLU A 48 4.66 -6.83 8.39
C GLU A 48 5.70 -6.76 7.26
N PRO A 49 5.64 -5.73 6.39
CA PRO A 49 6.60 -5.57 5.31
C PRO A 49 8.00 -5.26 5.87
N LEU A 50 8.98 -6.13 5.57
CA LEU A 50 10.38 -5.94 5.96
C LEU A 50 11.14 -5.16 4.89
N LEU A 51 10.94 -5.52 3.62
CA LEU A 51 11.58 -4.86 2.48
C LEU A 51 10.74 -5.09 1.22
N CYS A 52 10.41 -4.02 0.51
CA CYS A 52 9.68 -4.09 -0.76
C CYS A 52 10.47 -3.33 -1.82
N MET A 53 10.75 -3.99 -2.95
CA MET A 53 11.60 -3.42 -3.98
C MET A 53 11.11 -3.78 -5.39
N SER A 54 11.21 -2.82 -6.29
CA SER A 54 11.02 -3.01 -7.73
C SER A 54 12.40 -3.04 -8.36
N ILE A 55 12.74 -4.13 -9.05
CA ILE A 55 14.04 -4.33 -9.71
C ILE A 55 13.74 -4.62 -11.18
N ASP A 56 14.08 -3.65 -12.04
CA ASP A 56 13.84 -3.69 -13.48
C ASP A 56 12.42 -4.14 -13.86
N PHE A 57 12.24 -5.43 -14.14
CA PHE A 57 11.01 -6.03 -14.67
C PHE A 57 10.20 -6.83 -13.64
N TYR A 58 10.65 -6.96 -12.39
CA TYR A 58 9.93 -7.67 -11.35
C TYR A 58 9.93 -6.93 -10.02
N VAL A 59 9.06 -7.40 -9.13
CA VAL A 59 8.83 -6.84 -7.80
C VAL A 59 9.08 -7.94 -6.77
N ARG A 60 9.78 -7.60 -5.70
CA ARG A 60 10.11 -8.52 -4.60
C ARG A 60 9.63 -7.92 -3.29
N LEU A 61 8.91 -8.73 -2.52
CA LEU A 61 8.34 -8.35 -1.23
C LEU A 61 8.84 -9.35 -0.19
N PHE A 62 9.53 -8.86 0.82
CA PHE A 62 9.91 -9.60 2.01
C PHE A 62 8.95 -9.21 3.13
N VAL A 63 8.14 -10.15 3.58
CA VAL A 63 7.04 -9.89 4.51
C VAL A 63 7.09 -10.94 5.61
N ARG A 64 6.96 -10.47 6.86
CA ARG A 64 6.79 -11.33 8.03
C ARG A 64 5.29 -11.48 8.30
N ILE A 65 4.85 -12.70 8.57
CA ILE A 65 3.44 -13.00 8.88
C ILE A 65 3.34 -13.35 10.36
N ASN A 66 2.56 -12.57 11.09
CA ASN A 66 2.31 -12.77 12.51
C ASN A 66 0.84 -13.15 12.78
N TYR A 67 0.59 -13.71 13.95
CA TYR A 67 -0.74 -14.07 14.42
C TYR A 67 -1.32 -12.95 15.27
N GLY A 68 -2.59 -12.60 15.08
CA GLY A 68 -3.29 -11.67 15.96
C GLY A 68 -4.46 -10.96 15.27
N SER A 69 -5.68 -11.23 15.74
CA SER A 69 -6.90 -10.64 15.19
C SER A 69 -7.02 -9.14 15.45
N ALA A 70 -6.67 -8.66 16.65
CA ALA A 70 -6.79 -7.25 17.02
C ALA A 70 -5.89 -6.33 16.16
N LYS A 71 -4.63 -6.74 15.95
CA LYS A 71 -3.69 -5.99 15.10
C LYS A 71 -3.98 -6.19 13.60
N ALA A 72 -4.61 -7.30 13.20
CA ALA A 72 -5.10 -7.46 11.83
C ALA A 72 -6.22 -6.46 11.51
N GLN A 73 -7.15 -6.24 12.46
CA GLN A 73 -8.21 -5.24 12.31
C GLN A 73 -7.67 -3.82 12.25
N SER A 74 -6.55 -3.52 12.92
CA SER A 74 -5.95 -2.19 12.86
C SER A 74 -5.35 -1.83 11.50
N GLN A 75 -5.01 -2.83 10.69
CA GLN A 75 -4.46 -2.59 9.34
C GLN A 75 -5.52 -2.06 8.36
N LEU A 76 -6.79 -2.00 8.74
CA LEU A 76 -7.83 -1.36 7.92
C LEU A 76 -7.52 0.13 7.63
N GLY A 77 -6.85 0.82 8.56
CA GLY A 77 -6.39 2.20 8.34
C GLY A 77 -5.26 2.31 7.33
N ASP A 78 -4.53 1.23 7.09
CA ASP A 78 -3.41 1.15 6.15
C ASP A 78 -3.86 0.81 4.72
N ILE A 79 -5.17 0.75 4.45
CA ILE A 79 -5.72 0.51 3.11
C ILE A 79 -6.38 1.78 2.61
N ALA A 80 -6.12 2.17 1.37
CA ALA A 80 -6.79 3.31 0.75
C ALA A 80 -7.09 3.15 -0.73
N THR A 81 -8.10 3.87 -1.16
CA THR A 81 -8.33 4.24 -2.57
C THR A 81 -7.56 5.53 -2.88
N VAL A 82 -7.09 5.66 -4.11
CA VAL A 82 -6.34 6.83 -4.58
C VAL A 82 -7.12 7.57 -5.65
N TYR A 83 -7.31 8.88 -5.46
CA TYR A 83 -7.78 9.79 -6.48
C TYR A 83 -6.58 10.48 -7.11
N ASN A 84 -6.39 10.35 -8.43
CA ASN A 84 -5.24 10.92 -9.13
C ASN A 84 -5.69 11.83 -10.28
N CYS A 85 -5.13 13.03 -10.33
CA CYS A 85 -5.34 13.96 -11.43
C CYS A 85 -4.55 13.55 -12.66
N ILE A 86 -5.23 13.53 -13.80
CA ILE A 86 -4.64 13.12 -15.09
C ILE A 86 -3.60 14.14 -15.57
N TYR A 87 -3.80 15.42 -15.28
CA TYR A 87 -3.00 16.51 -15.84
C TYR A 87 -1.84 16.91 -14.93
N CYS A 88 -2.12 17.34 -13.70
CA CYS A 88 -1.08 17.83 -12.78
C CYS A 88 -0.47 16.73 -11.89
N THR A 89 -0.89 15.46 -12.05
CA THR A 89 -0.42 14.30 -11.28
C THR A 89 -0.66 14.34 -9.76
N SER A 90 -1.29 15.40 -9.23
CA SER A 90 -1.72 15.47 -7.83
C SER A 90 -2.59 14.27 -7.47
N PHE A 91 -2.40 13.73 -6.27
CA PHE A 91 -3.15 12.58 -5.78
C PHE A 91 -3.63 12.79 -4.35
N TYR A 92 -4.72 12.11 -4.01
CA TYR A 92 -5.36 12.17 -2.70
C TYR A 92 -5.72 10.76 -2.25
N PHE A 93 -5.45 10.44 -1.00
CA PHE A 93 -5.76 9.14 -0.41
C PHE A 93 -7.11 9.20 0.32
N GLN A 94 -7.94 8.18 0.08
CA GLN A 94 -9.13 7.89 0.86
C GLN A 94 -8.87 6.59 1.63
N PRO A 95 -8.45 6.66 2.90
CA PRO A 95 -8.38 5.49 3.77
C PRO A 95 -9.74 4.84 3.95
N TYR A 96 -9.76 3.54 4.25
CA TYR A 96 -11.00 2.82 4.59
C TYR A 96 -11.33 2.84 6.08
N GLY A 97 -10.32 2.97 6.95
CA GLY A 97 -10.49 3.05 8.39
C GLY A 97 -9.81 4.29 8.98
N GLN A 98 -10.43 4.87 10.01
CA GLN A 98 -9.82 5.91 10.83
C GLN A 98 -9.64 5.40 12.25
N ALA A 99 -8.41 5.47 12.76
CA ALA A 99 -8.12 5.15 14.15
C ALA A 99 -8.71 6.24 15.06
N SER A 100 -9.56 5.83 15.98
CA SER A 100 -10.12 6.64 17.06
C SER A 100 -9.71 5.99 18.38
N LEU A 101 -9.24 6.79 19.34
CA LEU A 101 -9.03 6.29 20.68
C LEU A 101 -10.38 6.23 21.42
N ASP A 102 -10.61 5.14 22.13
CA ASP A 102 -11.66 5.06 23.14
C ASP A 102 -11.28 5.89 24.37
N GLU A 103 -12.26 6.17 25.23
CA GLU A 103 -12.06 6.80 26.56
C GLU A 103 -11.02 6.08 27.43
N ARG A 104 -10.79 4.78 27.17
CA ARG A 104 -9.80 3.93 27.86
C ARG A 104 -8.42 3.88 27.17
N GLY A 105 -8.22 4.66 26.11
CA GLY A 105 -6.96 4.70 25.34
C GLY A 105 -6.77 3.55 24.34
N ASN A 106 -7.76 2.67 24.16
CA ASN A 106 -7.70 1.60 23.17
C ASN A 106 -8.00 2.14 21.78
N ALA A 107 -7.21 1.75 20.77
CA ALA A 107 -7.46 2.11 19.39
C ALA A 107 -8.64 1.30 18.82
N LYS A 108 -9.71 1.99 18.41
CA LYS A 108 -10.81 1.43 17.62
C LYS A 108 -10.81 2.03 16.22
N PHE A 109 -11.09 1.20 15.23
CA PHE A 109 -11.22 1.66 13.85
C PHE A 109 -12.68 1.97 13.55
N LYS A 110 -12.92 3.23 13.16
CA LYS A 110 -14.22 3.70 12.70
C LYS A 110 -14.17 3.93 11.19
N TYR A 111 -15.34 4.16 10.60
CA TYR A 111 -15.48 4.54 9.20
C TYR A 111 -14.60 5.77 8.91
N ALA A 112 -13.85 5.73 7.82
CA ALA A 112 -13.20 6.92 7.30
C ALA A 112 -14.23 7.83 6.62
N HIS A 113 -14.10 9.14 6.82
CA HIS A 113 -14.91 10.15 6.13
C HIS A 113 -14.32 10.45 4.75
N GLY A 114 -15.17 10.70 3.76
CA GLY A 114 -14.76 10.89 2.38
C GLY A 114 -15.86 11.46 1.48
N PRO A 115 -15.54 11.81 0.22
CA PRO A 115 -14.21 11.78 -0.40
C PRO A 115 -13.29 12.92 0.09
N PRO A 116 -11.95 12.79 -0.02
CA PRO A 116 -11.01 13.79 0.47
C PRO A 116 -10.89 15.00 -0.48
N VAL A 117 -11.48 14.87 -1.66
CA VAL A 117 -11.43 15.82 -2.77
C VAL A 117 -12.78 15.80 -3.48
N GLY A 118 -13.15 16.91 -4.12
CA GLY A 118 -14.37 16.98 -4.93
C GLY A 118 -14.28 16.14 -6.21
N THR A 119 -15.21 16.38 -7.14
CA THR A 119 -15.24 15.70 -8.44
C THR A 119 -14.07 16.08 -9.37
N THR A 120 -13.44 17.24 -9.10
CA THR A 120 -12.34 17.79 -9.88
C THR A 120 -11.13 18.08 -8.98
N CYS A 121 -9.94 18.15 -9.61
CA CYS A 121 -8.69 18.43 -8.91
C CYS A 121 -8.68 19.86 -8.35
N SER A 122 -8.35 20.03 -7.07
CA SER A 122 -8.27 21.34 -6.42
C SER A 122 -7.17 22.25 -6.97
N HIS A 123 -6.17 21.68 -7.66
CA HIS A 123 -5.04 22.44 -8.21
C HIS A 123 -5.26 22.97 -9.62
N CYS A 124 -5.93 22.20 -10.49
CA CYS A 124 -6.06 22.53 -11.92
C CYS A 124 -7.46 22.35 -12.52
N GLY A 125 -8.46 21.93 -11.72
CA GLY A 125 -9.84 21.73 -12.17
C GLY A 125 -10.07 20.54 -13.10
N SER A 126 -9.02 19.78 -13.44
CA SER A 126 -9.14 18.58 -14.30
C SER A 126 -9.82 17.40 -13.58
N ASN A 127 -10.29 16.43 -14.36
CA ASN A 127 -10.91 15.21 -13.84
C ASN A 127 -9.92 14.33 -13.06
N LEU A 128 -10.43 13.69 -12.02
CA LEU A 128 -9.70 12.72 -11.20
C LEU A 128 -10.03 11.28 -11.66
N ARG A 129 -9.01 10.43 -11.71
CA ARG A 129 -9.15 8.96 -11.87
C ARG A 129 -9.10 8.31 -10.50
N VAL A 130 -9.81 7.19 -10.38
CA VAL A 130 -9.79 6.34 -9.19
C VAL A 130 -8.86 5.16 -9.43
N GLY A 131 -7.99 4.89 -8.49
CA GLY A 131 -7.11 3.72 -8.46
C GLY A 131 -7.05 3.08 -7.09
N GLY A 132 -6.46 1.88 -7.02
CA GLY A 132 -6.41 1.07 -5.81
C GLY A 132 -7.52 0.02 -5.75
N PRO A 133 -7.76 -0.60 -4.57
CA PRO A 133 -7.15 -0.27 -3.28
C PRO A 133 -5.63 -0.55 -3.20
N ILE A 134 -4.93 0.18 -2.35
CA ILE A 134 -3.49 0.03 -2.12
C ILE A 134 -3.15 0.01 -0.62
N TRP A 135 -1.97 -0.53 -0.31
CA TRP A 135 -1.34 -0.42 1.01
C TRP A 135 -0.69 0.95 1.23
N LEU A 136 -1.16 1.71 2.23
CA LEU A 136 -0.60 2.98 2.69
C LEU A 136 0.47 2.82 3.78
N GLY A 137 0.50 1.69 4.48
CA GLY A 137 1.47 1.44 5.53
C GLY A 137 2.93 1.44 5.02
N PRO A 138 3.89 1.20 5.93
CA PRO A 138 5.30 1.17 5.59
C PRO A 138 5.62 0.08 4.55
N LEU A 139 6.58 0.37 3.68
CA LEU A 139 7.09 -0.57 2.67
C LEU A 139 8.35 -1.31 3.13
N PHE A 140 9.02 -0.80 4.15
CA PHE A 140 10.26 -1.33 4.68
C PHE A 140 10.31 -1.09 6.19
N ASP A 141 10.97 -2.01 6.88
CA ASP A 141 11.32 -1.87 8.28
C ASP A 141 12.74 -1.29 8.36
N HIS A 142 12.87 -0.10 8.95
CA HIS A 142 14.16 0.60 9.02
C HIS A 142 15.21 -0.17 9.82
N SER A 143 14.81 -0.89 10.87
CA SER A 143 15.74 -1.67 11.69
C SER A 143 16.26 -2.87 10.92
N PHE A 144 15.37 -3.60 10.24
CA PHE A 144 15.72 -4.71 9.37
C PHE A 144 16.62 -4.29 8.22
N VAL A 145 16.33 -3.15 7.57
CA VAL A 145 17.15 -2.65 6.46
C VAL A 145 18.55 -2.24 6.95
N GLY A 146 18.66 -1.63 8.13
CA GLY A 146 19.96 -1.27 8.72
C GLY A 146 20.82 -2.50 9.04
N GLU A 147 20.22 -3.54 9.62
CA GLU A 147 20.88 -4.82 9.87
C GLU A 147 21.29 -5.50 8.57
N LEU A 148 20.43 -5.47 7.54
CA LEU A 148 20.71 -6.04 6.24
C LEU A 148 21.91 -5.35 5.56
N ILE A 149 21.97 -4.01 5.55
CA ILE A 149 23.10 -3.27 4.99
C ILE A 149 24.40 -3.67 5.71
N THR A 150 24.38 -3.68 7.04
CA THR A 150 25.55 -4.07 7.86
C THR A 150 26.02 -5.49 7.54
N SER A 151 25.08 -6.43 7.37
CA SER A 151 25.40 -7.81 7.00
C SER A 151 25.99 -7.95 5.61
N ILE A 152 25.55 -7.13 4.64
CA ILE A 152 26.06 -7.15 3.27
C ILE A 152 27.47 -6.57 3.22
N GLU A 153 27.76 -5.50 3.97
CA GLU A 153 29.10 -4.90 4.05
C GLU A 153 30.13 -5.81 4.72
N GLN A 154 29.69 -6.66 5.65
CA GLN A 154 30.54 -7.64 6.34
C GLN A 154 30.67 -8.96 5.58
N ALA A 155 29.81 -9.22 4.59
CA ALA A 155 29.89 -10.44 3.81
C ALA A 155 31.15 -10.40 2.94
N PRO A 156 31.95 -11.48 2.90
CA PRO A 156 33.03 -11.57 1.93
C PRO A 156 32.44 -11.47 0.52
N GLU A 157 33.09 -10.72 -0.37
CA GLU A 157 32.70 -10.67 -1.79
C GLU A 157 32.82 -12.08 -2.37
N ASP A 158 31.69 -12.76 -2.52
CA ASP A 158 31.61 -13.98 -3.32
C ASP A 158 31.91 -13.59 -4.78
N ARG A 159 33.11 -13.98 -5.22
CA ARG A 159 33.66 -13.76 -6.56
C ARG A 159 33.12 -14.76 -7.57
#